data_AF-A0A1H3TGN4-F1
#
_entry.id   AF-A0A1H3TGN4-F1
#
_cell.length_a   1.000
_cell.length_b   1.000
_cell.length_c   1.000
_cell.angle_alpha   90.00
_cell.angle_beta   90.00
_cell.angle_gamma   90.00
#
_symmetry.space_group_name_H-M   'P 1'
#
loop_
_entity.id
_entity.type
_entity.pdbx_description
1 polymer ?
#
loop_
_entity_poly.entity_id
_entity_poly.type
_entity_poly.pdbx_seq_one_letter_code
_entity_poly.pdbx_strand_id
1 'polypeptide(L)'
;MSDTENDIEQQVRGWAEGIWRPGIEQGKRLLATPVDPDLRIEERLARLEDIKAIEDAFRLYHIFYGGRDLEATLDLFTDDAIQVNGRGTFIGKESLRSSYEYLMTNQKFIIHHGTNVLVTLDPNDRDAALLTARHINFWVGETGTPGIVGGTYLNRMRRVGGRWLIAEQRLTFNYRTVAELVPRVVNSTAPTPDLPLNQRDLLEDWSLFA
;
A
#
# COMPACT_ATOMS: atom_id res chain seq x y z
N MET A 1 -22.09 -14.70 -15.83
CA MET A 1 -21.75 -13.34 -15.38
C MET A 1 -22.92 -12.44 -15.68
N SER A 2 -23.29 -11.57 -14.74
CA SER A 2 -24.26 -10.51 -14.98
C SER A 2 -23.66 -9.41 -15.88
N ASP A 3 -24.50 -8.58 -16.52
CA ASP A 3 -24.01 -7.48 -17.36
C ASP A 3 -23.12 -6.49 -16.58
N THR A 4 -23.44 -6.28 -15.29
CA THR A 4 -22.65 -5.44 -14.38
C THR A 4 -21.28 -6.03 -14.05
N GLU A 5 -21.18 -7.35 -13.87
CA GLU A 5 -19.88 -8.02 -13.65
C GLU A 5 -18.97 -7.89 -14.87
N ASN A 6 -19.55 -7.99 -16.08
CA ASN A 6 -18.81 -7.86 -17.33
C ASN A 6 -18.31 -6.43 -17.55
N ASP A 7 -19.11 -5.41 -17.19
CA ASP A 7 -18.73 -4.00 -17.26
C ASP A 7 -17.58 -3.67 -16.30
N ILE A 8 -17.65 -4.14 -15.05
CA ILE A 8 -16.57 -3.97 -14.06
C ILE A 8 -15.31 -4.69 -14.52
N GLU A 9 -15.41 -5.92 -15.03
CA GLU A 9 -14.24 -6.63 -15.55
C GLU A 9 -13.60 -5.86 -16.71
N GLN A 10 -14.39 -5.32 -17.64
CA GLN A 10 -13.88 -4.48 -18.72
C GLN A 10 -13.24 -3.19 -18.22
N GLN A 11 -13.84 -2.52 -17.24
CA GLN A 11 -13.26 -1.34 -16.59
C GLN A 11 -11.93 -1.67 -15.92
N VAL A 12 -11.85 -2.80 -15.22
CA VAL A 12 -10.62 -3.28 -14.59
C VAL A 12 -9.58 -3.64 -15.66
N ARG A 13 -9.92 -4.34 -16.72
CA ARG A 13 -8.93 -4.68 -17.77
C ARG A 13 -8.47 -3.45 -18.57
N GLY A 14 -9.38 -2.51 -18.83
CA GLY A 14 -9.24 -1.48 -19.86
C GLY A 14 -8.08 -0.49 -19.69
N TRP A 15 -7.49 -0.35 -18.50
CA TRP A 15 -6.46 0.68 -18.29
C TRP A 15 -5.11 0.17 -17.75
N ALA A 16 -5.02 -1.08 -17.31
CA ALA A 16 -3.76 -1.62 -16.79
C ALA A 16 -3.59 -3.15 -16.92
N GLU A 17 -4.01 -3.72 -18.06
CA GLU A 17 -3.41 -4.99 -18.49
C GLU A 17 -1.90 -4.78 -18.77
N GLY A 18 -1.07 -5.38 -17.91
CA GLY A 18 0.39 -5.17 -17.91
C GLY A 18 0.83 -4.07 -16.94
N ILE A 19 0.79 -4.37 -15.63
CA ILE A 19 1.04 -3.44 -14.50
C ILE A 19 2.38 -2.67 -14.58
N TRP A 20 3.33 -3.14 -15.37
CA TRP A 20 4.62 -2.46 -15.59
C TRP A 20 4.53 -1.24 -16.49
N ARG A 21 3.65 -1.27 -17.49
CA ARG A 21 3.57 -0.21 -18.50
C ARG A 21 3.25 1.14 -17.85
N PRO A 22 2.25 1.27 -16.95
CA PRO A 22 1.99 2.54 -16.28
C PRO A 22 3.21 3.09 -15.54
N GLY A 23 3.94 2.26 -14.78
CA GLY A 23 5.12 2.71 -14.05
C GLY A 23 6.26 3.17 -14.97
N ILE A 24 6.49 2.47 -16.09
CA ILE A 24 7.50 2.86 -17.09
C ILE A 24 7.13 4.20 -17.73
N GLU A 25 5.87 4.38 -18.14
CA GLU A 25 5.43 5.63 -18.76
C GLU A 25 5.43 6.80 -17.77
N GLN A 26 5.08 6.58 -16.49
CA GLN A 26 5.27 7.58 -15.43
C GLN A 26 6.75 7.98 -15.30
N GLY A 27 7.66 6.99 -15.24
CA GLY A 27 9.09 7.25 -15.14
C GLY A 27 9.63 8.08 -16.31
N LYS A 28 9.24 7.76 -17.55
CA LYS A 28 9.60 8.54 -18.74
C LYS A 28 9.07 9.97 -18.68
N ARG A 29 7.82 10.16 -18.26
CA ARG A 29 7.19 11.49 -18.15
C ARG A 29 7.90 12.36 -17.11
N LEU A 30 8.17 11.79 -15.93
CA LEU A 30 8.87 12.51 -14.85
C LEU A 30 10.31 12.86 -15.23
N LEU A 31 10.97 12.00 -16.02
CA LEU A 31 12.30 12.29 -16.57
C LEU A 31 12.27 13.42 -17.61
N ALA A 32 11.26 13.44 -18.48
CA ALA A 32 11.13 14.43 -19.55
C ALA A 32 10.71 15.82 -19.06
N THR A 33 9.88 15.89 -18.02
CA THR A 33 9.35 17.15 -17.49
C THR A 33 9.43 17.14 -15.96
N PRO A 34 10.62 17.35 -15.37
CA PRO A 34 10.77 17.35 -13.92
C PRO A 34 10.10 18.56 -13.26
N VAL A 35 10.08 19.70 -13.95
CA VAL A 35 9.43 20.94 -13.53
C VAL A 35 8.85 21.61 -14.77
N ASP A 36 7.63 22.12 -14.66
CA ASP A 36 7.05 23.01 -15.67
C ASP A 36 7.36 24.47 -15.27
N PRO A 37 8.28 25.16 -15.98
CA PRO A 37 8.69 26.51 -15.64
C PRO A 37 7.63 27.57 -15.99
N ASP A 38 6.65 27.22 -16.83
CA ASP A 38 5.63 28.16 -17.31
C ASP A 38 4.46 28.29 -16.32
N LEU A 39 4.37 27.38 -15.34
CA LEU A 39 3.39 27.45 -14.27
C LEU A 39 3.74 28.51 -13.23
N ARG A 40 2.71 29.19 -12.69
CA ARG A 40 2.88 30.12 -11.57
C ARG A 40 3.34 29.37 -10.32
N ILE A 41 3.96 30.09 -9.39
CA ILE A 41 4.50 29.49 -8.16
C ILE A 41 3.39 28.81 -7.36
N GLU A 42 2.20 29.41 -7.26
CA GLU A 42 1.07 28.86 -6.52
C GLU A 42 0.57 27.55 -7.15
N GLU A 43 0.58 27.45 -8.48
CA GLU A 43 0.20 26.23 -9.20
C GLU A 43 1.24 25.13 -9.00
N ARG A 44 2.53 25.49 -9.03
CA ARG A 44 3.62 24.56 -8.74
C ARG A 44 3.57 24.05 -7.30
N LEU A 45 3.28 24.94 -6.34
CA LEU A 45 3.13 24.58 -4.92
C LEU A 45 1.94 23.64 -4.71
N ALA A 46 0.76 23.98 -5.24
CA ALA A 46 -0.42 23.13 -5.12
C ALA A 46 -0.17 21.72 -5.68
N ARG A 47 0.55 21.61 -6.81
CA ARG A 47 0.94 20.31 -7.38
C ARG A 47 1.88 19.52 -6.46
N LEU A 48 2.85 20.19 -5.82
CA LEU A 48 3.75 19.54 -4.86
C LEU A 48 3.00 19.07 -3.62
N GLU A 49 2.06 19.86 -3.11
CA GLU A 49 1.21 19.51 -1.98
C GLU A 49 0.32 18.30 -2.30
N ASP A 50 -0.26 18.26 -3.52
CA ASP A 50 -1.04 17.12 -3.98
C ASP A 50 -0.21 15.84 -4.09
N ILE A 51 0.98 15.93 -4.69
CA ILE A 51 1.91 14.80 -4.78
C ILE A 51 2.26 14.30 -3.38
N LYS A 52 2.61 15.20 -2.46
CA LYS A 52 2.95 14.84 -1.08
C LYS A 52 1.76 14.20 -0.35
N ALA A 53 0.55 14.73 -0.52
CA ALA A 53 -0.66 14.17 0.09
C ALA A 53 -0.95 12.76 -0.43
N ILE A 54 -0.74 12.50 -1.71
CA ILE A 54 -0.87 11.16 -2.31
C ILE A 54 0.17 10.19 -1.76
N GLU A 55 1.44 10.61 -1.69
CA GLU A 55 2.50 9.79 -1.08
C GLU A 55 2.20 9.49 0.39
N ASP A 56 1.69 10.46 1.13
CA ASP A 56 1.33 10.30 2.53
C ASP A 56 0.15 9.36 2.71
N ALA A 57 -0.89 9.44 1.88
CA ALA A 57 -1.97 8.46 1.88
C ALA A 57 -1.43 7.03 1.68
N PHE A 58 -0.47 6.84 0.77
CA PHE A 58 0.17 5.54 0.57
C PHE A 58 1.02 5.11 1.77
N ARG A 59 1.80 6.01 2.38
CA ARG A 59 2.59 5.71 3.59
C ARG A 59 1.67 5.35 4.78
N LEU A 60 0.64 6.15 5.02
CA LEU A 60 -0.34 5.94 6.08
C LEU A 60 -1.08 4.62 5.91
N TYR A 61 -1.40 4.22 4.67
CA TYR A 61 -1.98 2.90 4.40
C TYR A 61 -1.13 1.76 4.96
N HIS A 62 0.20 1.81 4.78
CA HIS A 62 1.11 0.78 5.30
C HIS A 62 1.17 0.80 6.83
N ILE A 63 1.15 1.99 7.43
CA ILE A 63 1.18 2.16 8.88
C ILE A 63 -0.12 1.65 9.52
N PHE A 64 -1.29 2.11 9.06
CA PHE A 64 -2.57 1.72 9.63
C PHE A 64 -2.87 0.24 9.43
N TYR A 65 -2.57 -0.32 8.25
CA TYR A 65 -2.73 -1.75 8.05
C TYR A 65 -1.75 -2.56 8.93
N GLY A 66 -0.48 -2.14 9.01
CA GLY A 66 0.52 -2.79 9.87
C GLY A 66 0.17 -2.72 11.37
N GLY A 67 -0.42 -1.60 11.80
CA GLY A 67 -0.89 -1.37 13.17
C GLY A 67 -2.30 -1.89 13.47
N ARG A 68 -2.94 -2.59 12.53
CA ARG A 68 -4.29 -3.15 12.66
C ARG A 68 -5.40 -2.11 12.94
N ASP A 69 -5.22 -0.87 12.48
CA ASP A 69 -6.27 0.16 12.54
C ASP A 69 -7.17 0.07 11.29
N LEU A 70 -8.25 -0.70 11.41
CA LEU A 70 -9.19 -0.97 10.33
C LEU A 70 -9.87 0.29 9.81
N GLU A 71 -10.37 1.14 10.72
CA GLU A 71 -11.10 2.35 10.32
C GLU A 71 -10.17 3.32 9.61
N ALA A 72 -8.98 3.59 10.17
CA ALA A 72 -8.01 4.47 9.54
C ALA A 72 -7.51 3.91 8.19
N THR A 73 -7.41 2.58 8.06
CA THR A 73 -7.09 1.93 6.78
C THR A 73 -8.18 2.18 5.74
N LEU A 74 -9.46 1.98 6.10
CA LEU A 74 -10.59 2.17 5.19
C LEU A 74 -10.84 3.65 4.84
N ASP A 75 -10.49 4.57 5.73
CA ASP A 75 -10.57 6.02 5.53
C ASP A 75 -9.62 6.57 4.45
N LEU A 76 -8.68 5.74 3.98
CA LEU A 76 -7.79 6.06 2.86
C LEU A 76 -8.37 5.66 1.51
N PHE A 77 -9.53 4.99 1.47
CA PHE A 77 -10.20 4.58 0.25
C PHE A 77 -11.45 5.43 -0.03
N THR A 78 -11.80 5.60 -1.31
CA THR A 78 -13.14 6.12 -1.67
C THR A 78 -14.22 5.12 -1.30
N ASP A 79 -15.47 5.56 -1.18
CA ASP A 79 -16.58 4.67 -0.77
C ASP A 79 -16.83 3.54 -1.78
N ASP A 80 -16.58 3.83 -3.05
CA ASP A 80 -16.71 2.94 -4.22
C ASP A 80 -15.39 2.27 -4.62
N ALA A 81 -14.37 2.31 -3.76
CA ALA A 81 -13.02 1.89 -4.15
C ALA A 81 -12.95 0.41 -4.58
N ILE A 82 -12.11 0.15 -5.58
CA ILE A 82 -11.85 -1.21 -6.08
C ILE A 82 -10.46 -1.65 -5.65
N GLN A 83 -10.33 -2.86 -5.10
CA GLN A 83 -9.04 -3.50 -4.87
C GLN A 83 -8.91 -4.81 -5.62
N VAL A 84 -7.85 -4.95 -6.41
CA VAL A 84 -7.48 -6.20 -7.09
C VAL A 84 -6.20 -6.74 -6.47
N ASN A 85 -6.26 -7.95 -5.92
CA ASN A 85 -5.13 -8.59 -5.26
C ASN A 85 -5.10 -10.11 -5.54
N GLY A 86 -4.15 -10.83 -4.93
CA GLY A 86 -4.02 -12.29 -5.12
C GLY A 86 -5.19 -13.15 -4.64
N ARG A 87 -6.19 -12.57 -3.97
CA ARG A 87 -7.43 -13.23 -3.52
C ARG A 87 -8.64 -12.88 -4.39
N GLY A 88 -8.50 -12.01 -5.38
CA GLY A 88 -9.57 -11.57 -6.25
C GLY A 88 -9.78 -10.06 -6.22
N THR A 89 -11.02 -9.66 -6.53
CA THR A 89 -11.43 -8.25 -6.62
C THR A 89 -12.46 -7.94 -5.54
N PHE A 90 -12.23 -6.86 -4.79
CA PHE A 90 -13.09 -6.35 -3.73
C PHE A 90 -13.60 -4.97 -4.15
N ILE A 91 -14.90 -4.72 -4.02
CA ILE A 91 -15.56 -3.53 -4.57
C ILE A 91 -16.34 -2.85 -3.45
N GLY A 92 -16.03 -1.57 -3.24
CA GLY A 92 -16.63 -0.74 -2.21
C GLY A 92 -16.10 -1.04 -0.80
N LYS A 93 -16.31 -0.08 0.10
CA LYS A 93 -15.78 -0.13 1.48
C LYS A 93 -16.20 -1.36 2.28
N GLU A 94 -17.41 -1.88 2.09
CA GLU A 94 -17.88 -3.06 2.83
C GLU A 94 -17.10 -4.34 2.45
N SER A 95 -16.85 -4.52 1.14
CA SER A 95 -16.05 -5.64 0.65
C SER A 95 -14.59 -5.52 1.09
N LEU A 96 -14.03 -4.30 1.05
CA LEU A 96 -12.68 -4.02 1.56
C LEU A 96 -12.57 -4.29 3.06
N ARG A 97 -13.57 -3.84 3.86
CA ARG A 97 -13.64 -4.10 5.29
C ARG A 97 -13.53 -5.59 5.59
N SER A 98 -14.35 -6.41 4.93
CA SER A 98 -14.33 -7.86 5.09
C SER A 98 -12.95 -8.46 4.77
N SER A 99 -12.28 -7.94 3.74
CA SER A 99 -10.92 -8.35 3.36
C SER A 99 -9.87 -8.00 4.42
N TYR A 100 -9.92 -6.76 4.95
CA TYR A 100 -8.96 -6.30 5.95
C TYR A 100 -9.20 -6.90 7.33
N GLU A 101 -10.45 -7.09 7.75
CA GLU A 101 -10.80 -7.83 8.98
C GLU A 101 -10.22 -9.24 8.95
N TYR A 102 -10.40 -9.95 7.84
CA TYR A 102 -9.78 -11.25 7.64
C TYR A 102 -8.25 -11.18 7.78
N LEU A 103 -7.59 -10.21 7.13
CA LEU A 103 -6.14 -10.07 7.20
C LEU A 103 -5.65 -9.76 8.62
N MET A 104 -6.26 -8.77 9.27
CA MET A 104 -5.87 -8.33 10.62
C MET A 104 -6.14 -9.39 11.69
N THR A 105 -7.12 -10.29 11.46
CA THR A 105 -7.43 -11.41 12.35
C THR A 105 -6.47 -12.59 12.16
N ASN A 106 -6.04 -12.86 10.92
CA ASN A 106 -5.29 -14.09 10.59
C ASN A 106 -3.77 -13.87 10.44
N GLN A 107 -3.29 -12.65 10.66
CA GLN A 107 -1.89 -12.28 10.51
C GLN A 107 -1.36 -11.64 11.78
N LYS A 108 -0.45 -12.32 12.50
CA LYS A 108 0.24 -11.80 13.68
C LYS A 108 0.83 -10.42 13.40
N PHE A 109 1.80 -10.32 12.50
CA PHE A 109 2.27 -9.01 12.05
C PHE A 109 2.70 -9.02 10.59
N ILE A 110 2.79 -7.81 10.04
CA ILE A 110 3.36 -7.54 8.73
C ILE A 110 4.29 -6.34 8.83
N ILE A 111 5.48 -6.49 8.28
CA ILE A 111 6.31 -5.36 7.91
C ILE A 111 6.00 -5.09 6.44
N HIS A 112 5.24 -4.02 6.20
CA HIS A 112 4.71 -3.68 4.89
C HIS A 112 5.51 -2.53 4.30
N HIS A 113 6.37 -2.80 3.31
CA HIS A 113 7.18 -1.75 2.68
C HIS A 113 6.74 -1.47 1.25
N GLY A 114 6.34 -0.22 1.01
CA GLY A 114 6.23 0.35 -0.33
C GLY A 114 7.49 1.13 -0.70
N THR A 115 8.07 0.87 -1.87
CA THR A 115 9.30 1.51 -2.36
C THR A 115 9.14 2.01 -3.80
N ASN A 116 10.10 2.81 -4.29
CA ASN A 116 10.10 3.32 -5.67
C ASN A 116 8.77 4.00 -6.05
N VAL A 117 8.25 4.81 -5.12
CA VAL A 117 6.95 5.47 -5.28
C VAL A 117 7.06 6.55 -6.35
N LEU A 118 6.20 6.47 -7.36
CA LEU A 118 6.03 7.50 -8.39
C LEU A 118 4.59 7.98 -8.36
N VAL A 119 4.42 9.30 -8.33
CA VAL A 119 3.11 9.95 -8.43
C VAL A 119 3.07 10.80 -9.70
N THR A 120 1.94 10.75 -10.40
CA THR A 120 1.71 11.62 -11.57
C THR A 120 0.28 12.11 -11.54
N LEU A 121 0.11 13.43 -11.48
CA LEU A 121 -1.21 14.07 -11.59
C LEU A 121 -1.73 13.97 -13.04
N ASP A 122 -3.03 13.77 -13.18
CA ASP A 122 -3.66 13.79 -14.50
C ASP A 122 -3.58 15.22 -15.09
N PRO A 123 -3.16 15.39 -16.36
CA PRO A 123 -3.07 16.72 -16.97
C PRO A 123 -4.44 17.34 -17.28
N ASN A 124 -5.49 16.54 -17.39
CA ASN A 124 -6.83 16.95 -17.78
C ASN A 124 -7.83 16.93 -16.63
N ASP A 125 -7.47 16.32 -15.50
CA ASP A 125 -8.31 16.23 -14.30
C ASP A 125 -7.50 16.51 -13.03
N ARG A 126 -7.75 17.68 -12.42
CA ARG A 126 -7.05 18.14 -11.20
C ARG A 126 -7.31 17.28 -9.95
N ASP A 127 -8.33 16.42 -10.01
CA ASP A 127 -8.75 15.56 -8.91
C ASP A 127 -8.45 14.09 -9.21
N ALA A 128 -7.67 13.79 -10.25
CA ALA A 128 -7.18 12.45 -10.56
C ALA A 128 -5.64 12.38 -10.57
N ALA A 129 -5.12 11.25 -10.10
CA ALA A 129 -3.70 10.95 -10.19
C ALA A 129 -3.44 9.44 -10.25
N LEU A 130 -2.23 9.08 -10.67
CA LEU A 130 -1.73 7.72 -10.64
C LEU A 130 -0.57 7.63 -9.65
N LEU A 131 -0.57 6.55 -8.87
CA LEU A 131 0.57 6.15 -8.04
C LEU A 131 1.04 4.75 -8.46
N THR A 132 2.34 4.58 -8.66
CA THR A 132 2.97 3.26 -8.75
C THR A 132 4.03 3.10 -7.69
N ALA A 133 4.21 1.87 -7.22
CA ALA A 133 5.26 1.54 -6.27
C ALA A 133 5.64 0.07 -6.40
N ARG A 134 6.81 -0.30 -5.87
CA ARG A 134 7.15 -1.69 -5.58
C ARG A 134 6.76 -1.99 -4.14
N HIS A 135 6.55 -3.26 -3.82
CA HIS A 135 6.42 -3.68 -2.44
C HIS A 135 7.26 -4.91 -2.12
N ILE A 136 7.70 -4.96 -0.87
CA ILE A 136 8.32 -6.11 -0.24
C ILE A 136 7.77 -6.22 1.17
N ASN A 137 7.16 -7.35 1.47
CA ASN A 137 6.46 -7.56 2.73
C ASN A 137 6.98 -8.81 3.40
N PHE A 138 7.29 -8.68 4.68
CA PHE A 138 7.50 -9.82 5.57
C PHE A 138 6.24 -9.98 6.41
N TRP A 139 5.60 -11.15 6.34
CA TRP A 139 4.41 -11.42 7.14
C TRP A 139 4.57 -12.70 7.96
N VAL A 140 3.91 -12.69 9.12
CA VAL A 140 3.76 -13.83 10.01
C VAL A 140 2.27 -14.10 10.17
N GLY A 141 1.83 -15.30 9.77
CA GLY A 141 0.46 -15.75 10.02
C GLY A 141 0.26 -16.17 11.48
N GLU A 142 -0.99 -16.35 11.91
CA GLU A 142 -1.28 -16.99 13.21
C GLU A 142 -0.74 -18.41 13.30
N THR A 143 -0.70 -19.11 12.16
CA THR A 143 -0.13 -20.45 12.02
C THR A 143 0.78 -20.54 10.80
N GLY A 144 1.79 -21.41 10.85
CA GLY A 144 2.66 -21.74 9.71
C GLY A 144 3.95 -20.92 9.66
N THR A 145 4.71 -21.13 8.58
CA THR A 145 6.02 -20.50 8.39
C THR A 145 5.86 -19.03 7.94
N PRO A 146 6.62 -18.09 8.52
CA PRO A 146 6.73 -16.74 8.00
C PRO A 146 7.10 -16.72 6.53
N GLY A 147 6.75 -15.63 5.84
CA GLY A 147 7.12 -15.50 4.45
C GLY A 147 7.42 -14.09 4.01
N ILE A 148 8.04 -14.03 2.84
CA ILE A 148 8.37 -12.79 2.13
C ILE A 148 7.66 -12.82 0.79
N VAL A 149 6.98 -11.72 0.48
CA VAL A 149 6.30 -11.52 -0.79
C VAL A 149 6.72 -10.18 -1.35
N GLY A 150 6.82 -10.08 -2.67
CA GLY A 150 7.07 -8.80 -3.31
C GLY A 150 6.35 -8.67 -4.63
N GLY A 151 6.17 -7.42 -5.05
CA GLY A 151 5.48 -7.10 -6.27
C GLY A 151 5.37 -5.61 -6.53
N THR A 152 4.22 -5.21 -7.07
CA THR A 152 3.97 -3.85 -7.56
C THR A 152 2.60 -3.38 -7.13
N TYR A 153 2.52 -2.13 -6.70
CA TYR A 153 1.28 -1.37 -6.55
C TYR A 153 1.03 -0.52 -7.78
N LEU A 154 -0.23 -0.44 -8.18
CA LEU A 154 -0.74 0.53 -9.12
C LEU A 154 -2.06 1.05 -8.59
N ASN A 155 -2.10 2.35 -8.26
CA ASN A 155 -3.27 2.97 -7.67
C ASN A 155 -3.77 4.10 -8.56
N ARG A 156 -5.10 4.18 -8.72
CA ARG A 156 -5.78 5.43 -9.07
C ARG A 156 -6.12 6.15 -7.80
N MET A 157 -5.71 7.41 -7.75
CA MET A 157 -5.99 8.32 -6.66
C MET A 157 -7.05 9.30 -7.10
N ARG A 158 -7.99 9.63 -6.20
CA ARG A 158 -9.04 10.61 -6.42
C ARG A 158 -9.04 11.62 -5.29
N ARG A 159 -9.21 12.91 -5.61
CA ARG A 159 -9.53 13.90 -4.59
C ARG A 159 -11.04 13.90 -4.31
N VAL A 160 -11.40 13.69 -3.05
CA VAL A 160 -12.80 13.71 -2.57
C VAL A 160 -12.84 14.54 -1.30
N GLY A 161 -13.71 15.57 -1.27
CA GLY A 161 -13.83 16.46 -0.10
C GLY A 161 -12.51 17.13 0.30
N GLY A 162 -11.65 17.46 -0.67
CA GLY A 162 -10.34 18.06 -0.42
C GLY A 162 -9.22 17.08 -0.02
N ARG A 163 -9.52 15.78 0.16
CA ARG A 163 -8.55 14.74 0.54
C ARG A 163 -8.23 13.85 -0.65
N TRP A 164 -6.96 13.45 -0.80
CA TRP A 164 -6.57 12.42 -1.76
C TRP A 164 -6.78 11.03 -1.17
N LEU A 165 -7.56 10.21 -1.86
CA LEU A 165 -7.94 8.86 -1.47
C LEU A 165 -7.61 7.86 -2.58
N ILE A 166 -7.51 6.59 -2.21
CA ILE A 166 -7.31 5.46 -3.10
C ILE A 166 -8.68 5.08 -3.68
N ALA A 167 -8.89 5.37 -4.97
CA ALA A 167 -10.10 4.98 -5.68
C ALA A 167 -9.98 3.59 -6.30
N GLU A 168 -8.77 3.21 -6.70
CA GLU A 168 -8.49 1.85 -7.14
C GLU A 168 -7.09 1.45 -6.70
N GLN A 169 -6.93 0.24 -6.18
CA GLN A 169 -5.63 -0.32 -5.80
C GLN A 169 -5.45 -1.69 -6.44
N ARG A 170 -4.38 -1.84 -7.20
CA ARG A 170 -3.97 -3.13 -7.75
C ARG A 170 -2.64 -3.50 -7.16
N LEU A 171 -2.54 -4.72 -6.67
CA LEU A 171 -1.27 -5.28 -6.22
C LEU A 171 -1.02 -6.67 -6.78
N THR A 172 0.21 -6.87 -7.23
CA THR A 172 0.70 -8.18 -7.65
C THR A 172 1.53 -8.84 -6.56
N PHE A 173 1.56 -10.17 -6.58
CA PHE A 173 2.53 -10.97 -5.83
C PHE A 173 3.41 -11.70 -6.84
N ASN A 174 4.50 -11.04 -7.26
CA ASN A 174 5.39 -11.53 -8.31
C ASN A 174 6.21 -12.74 -7.86
N TYR A 175 6.54 -12.80 -6.58
CA TYR A 175 7.18 -13.94 -5.96
C TYR A 175 6.69 -14.07 -4.51
N ARG A 176 6.77 -15.29 -4.01
CA ARG A 176 6.55 -15.63 -2.61
C ARG A 176 7.63 -16.62 -2.19
N THR A 177 8.28 -16.38 -1.07
CA THR A 177 9.21 -17.32 -0.45
C THR A 177 8.88 -17.50 1.02
N VAL A 178 9.27 -18.64 1.56
CA VAL A 178 9.28 -18.88 3.00
C VAL A 178 10.51 -18.22 3.62
N ALA A 179 10.38 -17.76 4.85
CA ALA A 179 11.48 -17.24 5.65
C ALA A 179 11.75 -18.17 6.83
N GLU A 180 13.00 -18.56 7.01
CA GLU A 180 13.46 -19.30 8.18
C GLU A 180 13.83 -18.30 9.27
N LEU A 181 13.23 -18.46 10.46
CA LEU A 181 13.58 -17.67 11.62
C LEU A 181 14.72 -18.36 12.37
N VAL A 182 15.89 -17.72 12.38
CA VAL A 182 17.05 -18.21 13.10
C VAL A 182 17.13 -17.47 14.45
N PRO A 183 17.10 -18.18 15.59
CA PRO A 183 17.27 -17.55 16.89
C PRO A 183 18.60 -16.79 16.96
N ARG A 184 18.56 -15.56 17.45
CA ARG A 184 19.78 -14.82 17.75
C ARG A 184 20.47 -15.48 18.95
N VAL A 185 21.65 -16.06 18.73
CA VAL A 185 22.50 -16.55 19.82
C VAL A 185 23.16 -15.34 20.50
N VAL A 186 22.76 -15.06 21.73
CA VAL A 186 23.40 -14.04 22.57
C VAL A 186 24.45 -14.75 23.42
N ASN A 187 25.72 -14.33 23.31
CA ASN A 187 26.79 -14.89 24.11
C ASN A 187 26.52 -14.67 25.61
N SER A 188 26.96 -15.61 26.45
CA SER A 188 26.80 -15.55 27.91
C SER A 188 27.57 -14.42 28.60
N THR A 189 28.34 -13.63 27.84
CA THR A 189 29.05 -12.43 28.31
C THR A 189 28.22 -11.14 28.13
N ALA A 190 26.92 -11.25 27.89
CA ALA A 190 26.06 -10.07 27.85
C ALA A 190 26.11 -9.35 29.21
N PRO A 191 26.33 -8.02 29.23
CA PRO A 191 26.31 -7.27 30.47
C PRO A 191 24.92 -7.34 31.12
N THR A 192 24.89 -7.28 32.46
CA THR A 192 23.62 -7.15 33.19
C THR A 192 23.00 -5.79 32.86
N PRO A 193 21.73 -5.73 32.43
CA PRO A 193 21.08 -4.46 32.16
C PRO A 193 20.76 -3.74 33.48
N ASP A 194 20.83 -2.41 33.48
CA ASP A 194 20.46 -1.58 34.64
C ASP A 194 18.96 -1.65 34.98
N LEU A 195 18.12 -2.02 34.00
CA LEU A 195 16.66 -2.17 34.10
C LEU A 195 16.21 -3.45 33.37
N PRO A 196 15.27 -4.25 33.94
CA PRO A 196 14.78 -5.47 33.27
C PRO A 196 13.83 -5.21 32.10
N LEU A 197 13.42 -3.95 31.87
CA LEU A 197 12.61 -3.53 30.72
C LEU A 197 13.34 -3.86 29.42
N ASN A 198 12.68 -4.58 28.53
CA ASN A 198 13.25 -5.00 27.26
C ASN A 198 12.29 -4.73 26.09
N GLN A 199 12.77 -4.93 24.87
CA GLN A 199 12.01 -4.64 23.66
C GLN A 199 10.65 -5.36 23.57
N ARG A 200 10.48 -6.52 24.22
CA ARG A 200 9.19 -7.24 24.23
C ARG A 200 8.14 -6.53 25.06
N ASP A 201 8.56 -5.81 26.10
CA ASP A 201 7.66 -5.05 26.97
C ASP A 201 7.13 -3.78 26.27
N LEU A 202 7.69 -3.42 25.12
CA LEU A 202 7.32 -2.26 24.31
C LEU A 202 6.42 -2.62 23.12
N LEU A 203 6.15 -3.91 22.91
CA LEU A 203 5.38 -4.42 21.77
C LEU A 203 4.02 -4.92 22.23
N GLU A 204 3.01 -4.80 21.38
CA GLU A 204 1.71 -5.39 21.62
C GLU A 204 1.80 -6.92 21.52
N ASP A 205 1.07 -7.64 22.39
CA ASP A 205 1.10 -9.11 22.49
C ASP A 205 0.86 -9.82 21.14
N TRP A 206 0.03 -9.23 20.28
CA TRP A 206 -0.30 -9.80 18.97
C TRP A 206 0.86 -9.75 17.97
N SER A 207 1.84 -8.86 18.19
CA SER A 207 2.97 -8.63 17.28
C SER A 207 4.19 -9.51 17.59
N LEU A 208 4.18 -10.20 18.74
CA LEU A 208 5.27 -11.07 19.16
C LEU A 208 5.22 -12.42 18.43
N PHE A 209 6.34 -12.79 17.82
CA PHE A 209 6.60 -14.17 17.41
C PHE A 209 7.10 -14.94 18.64
N ALA A 210 6.39 -16.02 18.99
CA ALA A 210 6.72 -16.88 20.12
C ALA A 210 8.01 -17.68 19.88
#